data_AF-A0A2G1ZZS6-F1
#
_entry.id   AF-A0A2G1ZZS6-F1
#
_cell.length_a   1.000
_cell.length_b   1.000
_cell.length_c   1.000
_cell.angle_alpha   90.00
_cell.angle_beta   90.00
_cell.angle_gamma   90.00
#
_symmetry.space_group_name_H-M   'P 1'
#
loop_
_entity.id
_entity.type
_entity.pdbx_description
1 polymer ?
#
loop_
_entity_poly.entity_id
_entity_poly.type
_entity_poly.pdbx_seq_one_letter_code
_entity_poly.pdbx_strand_id
1 'polypeptide(L)'
;MKDQPHRLNANVLWVTAMLIAALTVVQLGRRGGSSPFEQRALAEMVSSVGDYSIMTTDGGNEELLFVLDNRNEQLLVYRVDQQKALILLAREELDNVFSSARSKLGGR
;
A
#
# COMPACT_ATOMS: atom_id res chain seq x y z
N MET A 1 14.06 -38.73 33.64
CA MET A 1 13.54 -37.99 32.47
C MET A 1 14.00 -38.69 31.21
N LYS A 2 13.11 -39.36 30.47
CA LYS A 2 13.41 -40.00 29.19
C LYS A 2 12.31 -39.55 28.23
N ASP A 3 12.68 -38.68 27.31
CA ASP A 3 11.77 -38.03 26.36
C ASP A 3 11.11 -39.09 25.45
N GLN A 4 9.78 -39.15 25.49
CA GLN A 4 9.03 -39.94 24.52
C GLN A 4 9.04 -39.21 23.17
N PRO A 5 9.48 -39.85 22.07
CA PRO A 5 9.27 -39.27 20.76
C PRO A 5 7.77 -39.36 20.47
N HIS A 6 7.08 -38.22 20.46
CA HIS A 6 5.72 -38.12 19.96
C HIS A 6 5.72 -38.62 18.52
N ARG A 7 5.29 -39.86 18.30
CA ARG A 7 4.97 -40.40 16.98
C ARG A 7 3.70 -39.69 16.54
N LEU A 8 3.86 -38.44 16.10
CA LEU A 8 2.81 -37.72 15.39
C LEU A 8 2.45 -38.63 14.22
N ASN A 9 1.22 -39.16 14.26
CA ASN A 9 0.74 -40.10 13.27
C ASN A 9 0.92 -39.46 11.90
N ALA A 10 1.79 -40.03 11.05
CA ALA A 10 2.12 -39.46 9.74
C ALA A 10 0.85 -39.16 8.92
N ASN A 11 -0.17 -39.98 9.09
CA ASN A 11 -1.49 -39.81 8.48
C ASN A 11 -2.17 -38.51 8.90
N VAL A 12 -2.07 -38.11 10.17
CA VAL A 12 -2.63 -36.85 10.67
C VAL A 12 -1.90 -35.65 10.05
N LEU A 13 -0.59 -35.76 9.87
CA LEU A 13 0.22 -34.72 9.24
C LEU A 13 -0.14 -34.52 7.77
N TRP A 14 -0.37 -35.62 7.04
CA TRP A 14 -0.78 -35.56 5.63
C TRP A 14 -2.18 -34.96 5.46
N VAL A 15 -3.10 -35.29 6.37
CA VAL A 15 -4.46 -34.72 6.33
C VAL A 15 -4.44 -33.21 6.60
N THR A 16 -3.67 -32.75 7.59
CA THR A 16 -3.58 -31.30 7.87
C THR A 16 -2.87 -30.55 6.76
N ALA A 17 -1.82 -31.13 6.16
CA ALA A 17 -1.13 -30.56 5.02
C ALA A 17 -2.06 -30.39 3.80
N MET A 18 -2.84 -31.43 3.46
CA MET A 18 -3.83 -31.39 2.38
C MET A 18 -4.93 -30.37 2.65
N LEU A 19 -5.41 -30.28 3.90
CA LEU A 19 -6.43 -29.31 4.30
C LEU A 19 -5.93 -27.87 4.14
N ILE A 20 -4.70 -27.59 4.60
CA ILE A 20 -4.08 -26.26 4.46
C ILE A 20 -3.87 -25.93 2.98
N ALA A 21 -3.39 -26.87 2.17
CA ALA A 21 -3.20 -26.67 0.73
C ALA A 21 -4.53 -26.33 0.02
N ALA A 22 -5.60 -27.06 0.33
CA ALA A 22 -6.93 -26.80 -0.23
C ALA A 22 -7.47 -25.42 0.17
N LEU A 23 -7.30 -25.04 1.44
CA LEU A 23 -7.70 -23.71 1.92
C LEU A 23 -6.92 -22.60 1.23
N THR A 24 -5.62 -22.77 1.01
CA THR A 24 -4.78 -21.80 0.29
C THR A 24 -5.28 -21.60 -1.14
N VAL A 25 -5.59 -22.68 -1.87
CA VAL A 25 -6.11 -22.60 -3.25
C VAL A 25 -7.46 -21.88 -3.31
N VAL A 26 -8.38 -22.18 -2.40
CA VAL A 26 -9.70 -21.52 -2.35
C VAL A 26 -9.57 -20.02 -2.03
N GLN A 27 -8.63 -19.65 -1.15
CA GLN A 27 -8.39 -18.25 -0.84
C GLN A 27 -7.70 -17.51 -2.00
N LEU A 28 -6.82 -18.18 -2.73
CA LEU A 28 -6.16 -17.62 -3.92
C LEU A 28 -7.15 -17.42 -5.09
N GLY A 29 -8.13 -18.31 -5.24
CA GLY A 29 -9.15 -18.20 -6.30
C GLY A 29 -10.24 -17.15 -6.02
N ARG A 30 -10.45 -16.77 -4.76
CA ARG A 30 -11.45 -15.76 -4.35
C ARG A 30 -10.92 -14.32 -4.41
N ARG A 31 -9.61 -14.11 -4.29
CA ARG A 31 -8.95 -12.81 -4.48
C ARG A 31 -8.40 -12.76 -5.90
N GLY A 32 -9.14 -12.14 -6.82
CA GLY A 32 -8.76 -12.05 -8.24
C GLY A 32 -7.29 -11.70 -8.45
N GLY A 33 -6.54 -12.67 -8.99
CA GLY A 33 -5.32 -12.50 -9.78
C GLY A 33 -4.18 -11.66 -9.19
N SER A 34 -3.36 -12.24 -8.32
CA SER A 34 -1.93 -11.89 -8.24
C SER A 34 -1.09 -13.07 -7.74
N SER A 35 -0.04 -13.37 -8.48
CA SER A 35 0.92 -14.45 -8.16
C SER A 35 1.77 -14.06 -6.95
N PRO A 36 1.96 -14.96 -5.96
CA PRO A 36 2.83 -14.69 -4.80
C PRO A 36 4.32 -14.60 -5.15
N PHE A 37 4.72 -14.89 -6.39
CA PHE A 37 6.11 -14.88 -6.84
C PHE A 37 6.49 -13.64 -7.67
N GLU A 38 5.56 -12.72 -7.91
CA GLU A 38 5.81 -11.43 -8.58
C GLU A 38 5.72 -10.24 -7.63
N GLN A 39 6.37 -10.30 -6.47
CA GLN A 39 6.53 -9.12 -5.63
C GLN A 39 7.69 -8.24 -6.09
N ARG A 40 7.45 -7.52 -7.20
CA ARG A 40 7.97 -6.16 -7.40
C ARG A 40 6.82 -5.18 -7.22
N ALA A 41 6.36 -5.01 -5.98
CA ALA A 41 5.44 -3.94 -5.63
C ALA A 41 6.23 -2.62 -5.56
N LEU A 42 6.36 -1.94 -6.69
CA LEU A 42 6.79 -0.53 -6.77
C LEU A 42 5.62 0.41 -7.12
N ALA A 43 4.37 -0.06 -7.02
CA ALA A 43 3.21 0.65 -7.58
C ALA A 43 1.92 0.54 -6.75
N GLU A 44 2.01 0.42 -5.42
CA GLU A 44 0.85 0.31 -4.52
C GLU A 44 0.86 1.37 -3.40
N MET A 45 1.39 2.56 -3.66
CA MET A 45 1.34 3.67 -2.70
C MET A 45 0.37 4.77 -3.16
N VAL A 46 -0.64 4.41 -3.95
CA VAL A 46 -1.75 5.30 -4.33
C VAL A 46 -3.06 4.59 -4.00
N SER A 47 -3.95 5.27 -3.29
CA SER A 47 -5.28 4.81 -2.92
C SER A 47 -6.31 5.85 -3.33
N SER A 48 -7.41 5.43 -3.94
CA SER A 48 -8.53 6.30 -4.26
C SER A 48 -9.76 5.95 -3.41
N VAL A 49 -10.38 6.97 -2.82
CA VAL A 49 -11.60 6.83 -1.99
C VAL A 49 -12.54 7.97 -2.33
N GLY A 50 -13.60 7.67 -3.08
CA GLY A 50 -14.52 8.69 -3.59
C GLY A 50 -13.80 9.69 -4.49
N ASP A 51 -13.92 10.99 -4.16
CA ASP A 51 -13.28 12.08 -4.90
C ASP A 51 -11.84 12.38 -4.45
N TYR A 52 -11.30 11.56 -3.54
CA TYR A 52 -9.93 11.71 -3.04
C TYR A 52 -9.00 10.71 -3.69
N SER A 53 -7.83 11.18 -4.13
CA SER A 53 -6.69 10.33 -4.49
C SER A 53 -5.55 10.61 -3.53
N ILE A 54 -5.04 9.57 -2.88
CA ILE A 54 -4.07 9.66 -1.79
C ILE A 54 -2.83 8.92 -2.23
N MET A 55 -1.67 9.57 -2.16
CA MET A 55 -0.39 8.99 -2.50
C MET A 55 0.59 9.16 -1.35
N THR A 56 1.28 8.08 -0.99
CA THR A 56 2.39 8.14 -0.04
C THR A 56 3.70 8.05 -0.80
N THR A 57 4.68 8.84 -0.38
CA THR A 57 6.00 8.89 -0.99
C THR A 57 7.07 8.81 0.09
N ASP A 58 8.06 7.95 -0.13
CA ASP A 58 9.26 7.90 0.71
C ASP A 58 10.18 9.08 0.35
N GLY A 59 10.32 10.03 1.29
CA GLY A 59 11.22 11.17 1.20
C GLY A 59 12.59 10.93 1.86
N GLY A 60 12.91 9.69 2.23
CA GLY A 60 14.16 9.26 2.86
C GLY A 60 14.21 9.52 4.36
N ASN A 61 14.11 10.78 4.79
CA ASN A 61 14.07 11.15 6.22
C ASN A 61 12.65 11.39 6.74
N GLU A 62 11.73 11.72 5.83
CA GLU A 62 10.34 12.01 6.14
C GLU A 62 9.45 11.27 5.13
N GLU A 63 8.31 10.77 5.60
CA GLU A 63 7.28 10.20 4.74
C GLU A 63 6.25 11.28 4.41
N LEU A 64 6.02 11.49 3.11
CA LEU A 64 5.08 12.50 2.61
C LEU A 64 3.79 11.81 2.17
N LEU A 65 2.66 12.45 2.50
CA LEU A 65 1.34 12.03 2.08
C LEU A 65 0.71 13.15 1.26
N PHE A 66 0.47 12.87 -0.01
CA PHE A 66 -0.22 13.75 -0.93
C PHE A 66 -1.69 13.34 -0.99
N VAL A 67 -2.59 14.30 -0.84
CA VAL A 67 -4.03 14.10 -0.99
C VAL A 67 -4.54 15.05 -2.05
N LEU A 68 -5.00 14.49 -3.15
CA LEU A 68 -5.69 15.19 -4.22
C LEU A 68 -7.19 15.14 -3.93
N ASP A 69 -7.78 16.30 -3.66
CA ASP A 69 -9.22 16.49 -3.54
C ASP A 69 -9.77 16.97 -4.89
N ASN A 70 -10.39 16.07 -5.65
CA ASN A 70 -10.94 16.39 -6.96
C ASN A 70 -12.18 17.28 -6.88
N ARG A 71 -12.89 17.28 -5.75
CA ARG A 71 -14.11 18.06 -5.58
C ARG A 71 -13.81 19.54 -5.37
N ASN A 72 -12.74 19.84 -4.63
CA ASN A 72 -12.31 21.20 -4.34
C ASN A 72 -11.12 21.66 -5.20
N GLU A 73 -10.64 20.79 -6.11
CA GLU A 73 -9.49 21.04 -6.98
C GLU A 73 -8.24 21.46 -6.19
N GLN A 74 -7.95 20.72 -5.13
CA GLN A 74 -6.86 21.04 -4.20
C GLN A 74 -5.89 19.87 -4.02
N LEU A 75 -4.62 20.22 -3.88
CA LEU A 75 -3.56 19.32 -3.44
C LEU A 75 -3.19 19.67 -1.99
N LEU A 76 -3.35 18.70 -1.10
CA LEU A 76 -2.88 18.79 0.28
C LEU A 76 -1.63 17.94 0.44
N VAL A 77 -0.60 18.50 1.07
CA VAL A 77 0.65 17.80 1.34
C VAL A 77 0.84 17.71 2.84
N TYR A 78 0.98 16.49 3.33
CA TYR A 78 1.24 16.21 4.73
C TYR A 78 2.60 15.55 4.90
N ARG A 79 3.21 15.78 6.05
CA ARG A 79 4.30 14.98 6.59
C ARG A 79 3.75 14.03 7.63
N VAL A 80 4.19 12.78 7.57
CA VAL A 80 3.97 11.78 8.62
C VAL A 80 5.13 11.87 9.60
N ASP A 81 4.85 12.26 10.85
CA ASP A 81 5.84 12.26 11.92
C ASP A 81 6.06 10.84 12.47
N GLN A 82 7.17 10.60 13.19
CA GLN A 82 7.54 9.31 13.80
C GLN A 82 6.44 8.76 14.72
N GLN A 83 5.61 9.63 15.28
CA GLN A 83 4.45 9.28 16.11
C GLN A 83 3.15 9.06 15.32
N LYS A 84 3.22 8.96 13.98
CA LYS A 84 2.08 8.83 13.06
C LYS A 84 1.12 10.03 13.07
N ALA A 85 1.59 11.20 13.52
CA ALA A 85 0.85 12.43 13.40
C ALA A 85 0.96 12.96 11.96
N LEU A 86 -0.16 13.41 11.38
CA LEU A 86 -0.18 14.08 10.08
C LEU A 86 -0.05 15.58 10.28
N ILE A 87 1.04 16.15 9.78
CA ILE A 87 1.30 17.59 9.84
C ILE A 87 1.08 18.15 8.43
N LEU A 88 0.09 19.04 8.27
CA LEU A 88 -0.14 19.72 7.00
C LEU A 88 1.03 20.65 6.71
N LEU A 89 1.72 20.40 5.60
CA LEU A 89 2.81 21.24 5.12
C LEU A 89 2.30 22.32 4.17
N ALA A 90 1.42 21.94 3.24
CA ALA A 90 0.94 22.83 2.20
C ALA A 90 -0.48 22.48 1.75
N ARG A 91 -1.19 23.50 1.30
CA ARG A 91 -2.45 23.39 0.56
C ARG A 91 -2.32 24.26 -0.68
N GLU A 92 -2.44 23.64 -1.83
CA GLU A 92 -2.31 24.32 -3.12
C GLU A 92 -3.56 24.09 -3.96
N GLU A 93 -3.98 25.11 -4.72
CA GLU A 93 -4.99 24.94 -5.76
C GLU A 93 -4.34 24.30 -6.98
N LEU A 94 -5.02 23.32 -7.58
CA LEU A 94 -4.43 22.50 -8.62
C LEU A 94 -4.06 23.31 -9.87
N ASP A 95 -4.85 24.33 -10.20
CA ASP A 95 -4.56 25.25 -11.32
C ASP A 95 -3.25 26.04 -11.10
N ASN A 96 -2.99 26.48 -9.86
CA ASN A 96 -1.74 27.16 -9.50
C ASN A 96 -0.52 26.22 -9.57
N VAL A 97 -0.70 24.97 -9.15
CA VAL A 97 0.36 23.95 -9.28
C VAL A 97 0.70 23.69 -10.74
N PHE A 98 -0.30 23.50 -11.61
CA PHE A 98 -0.06 23.24 -13.03
C PHE A 98 0.46 24.45 -13.80
N SER A 99 -0.07 25.64 -13.54
CA SER A 99 0.41 26.88 -14.17
C SER A 99 1.85 27.18 -13.78
N SER A 100 2.21 27.01 -12.50
CA SER A 100 3.59 27.17 -12.02
C SER A 100 4.54 26.08 -12.52
N ALA A 101 4.08 24.83 -12.65
CA ALA A 101 4.88 23.76 -13.24
C ALA A 101 5.15 24.03 -14.73
N ARG A 102 4.13 24.49 -15.47
CA ARG A 102 4.25 24.83 -16.89
C ARG A 102 5.22 25.99 -17.12
N SER A 103 5.17 27.04 -16.29
CA SER A 103 6.10 28.16 -16.40
C SER A 103 7.54 27.74 -16.15
N LYS A 104 7.77 26.84 -15.17
CA LYS A 104 9.10 26.29 -14.85
C LYS A 104 9.66 25.36 -15.94
N LEU A 105 8.82 24.67 -16.70
CA LEU A 105 9.24 23.68 -17.71
C LEU A 105 9.57 24.28 -19.08
N GLY A 106 9.24 25.54 -19.35
CA GLY A 106 9.58 26.17 -20.63
C GLY A 106 8.65 27.29 -21.07
N GLY A 107 8.25 28.17 -20.15
CA GLY A 107 7.75 29.48 -20.57
C GLY A 107 8.85 30.22 -21.33
N ARG A 108 8.61 30.52 -22.60
CA ARG A 108 9.40 31.44 -23.42
C ARG A 108 9.35 32.85 -22.86
#